data_AF-A0A7Y9J9S7-F1
#
_entry.id   AF-A0A7Y9J9S7-F1
#
_cell.length_a   1.000
_cell.length_b   1.000
_cell.length_c   1.000
_cell.angle_alpha   90.00
_cell.angle_beta   90.00
_cell.angle_gamma   90.00
#
_symmetry.space_group_name_H-M   'P 1'
#
loop_
_entity.id
_entity.type
_entity.pdbx_description
1 polymer ?
#
loop_
_entity_poly.entity_id
_entity_poly.type
_entity_poly.pdbx_seq_one_letter_code
_entity_poly.pdbx_strand_id
1 'polypeptide(L)'
;MSERSTDYDPAAQSENAGRSRAHDESAQGAGPYVQPGHDEQGNPVPSVPHEGVLGRIATSILLGQSVVLAVLAIWAFIANAVSGSPAQVLNLTIGPTHATLLAATAVLGAASTVTRRWVRRWCVLQVLAYLVIYLIGLTSPGWLTLGTADHFLHLALALLGFVMMMLFSARIVEPPPGPEPYPNNRTDDPDAEAQQPGQG
;
A
#
# COMPACT_ATOMS: atom_id res chain seq x y z
N MET A 1 -38.65 -12.49 66.70
CA MET A 1 -38.68 -12.88 65.27
C MET A 1 -39.06 -11.64 64.50
N SER A 2 -38.07 -10.97 63.89
CA SER A 2 -38.27 -9.75 63.11
C SER A 2 -38.08 -10.09 61.64
N GLU A 3 -39.13 -9.92 60.86
CA GLU A 3 -39.13 -10.06 59.41
C GLU A 3 -38.43 -8.85 58.79
N ARG A 4 -37.41 -9.12 57.98
CA ARG A 4 -36.62 -8.11 57.26
C ARG A 4 -37.20 -7.98 55.86
N SER A 5 -38.05 -6.97 55.66
CA SER A 5 -38.54 -6.58 54.33
C SER A 5 -37.37 -6.00 53.53
N THR A 6 -37.01 -6.65 52.43
CA THR A 6 -36.12 -6.10 51.40
C THR A 6 -36.97 -5.31 50.42
N ASP A 7 -37.03 -3.99 50.62
CA ASP A 7 -37.51 -3.07 49.59
C ASP A 7 -36.58 -3.18 48.39
N TYR A 8 -37.13 -3.66 47.28
CA TYR A 8 -36.49 -3.67 45.97
C TYR A 8 -36.75 -2.30 45.33
N ASP A 9 -35.70 -1.50 45.18
CA ASP A 9 -35.75 -0.19 44.52
C ASP A 9 -35.38 -0.35 43.03
N PRO A 10 -36.36 -0.26 42.11
CA PRO A 10 -36.11 -0.39 40.67
C PRO A 10 -35.46 0.86 40.04
N ALA A 11 -35.23 1.95 40.78
CA ALA A 11 -34.70 3.20 40.23
C ALA A 11 -33.15 3.23 40.13
N ALA A 12 -32.44 2.29 40.73
CA ALA A 12 -30.97 2.28 40.78
C ALA A 12 -30.27 1.69 39.52
N GLN A 13 -31.01 1.38 38.45
CA GLN A 13 -30.47 0.76 37.22
C GLN A 13 -30.34 1.72 36.01
N SER A 14 -30.36 3.04 36.19
CA SER A 14 -30.39 4.00 35.06
C SER A 14 -29.05 4.66 34.67
N GLU A 15 -27.91 4.27 35.26
CA GLU A 15 -26.62 4.91 34.95
C GLU A 15 -25.53 3.90 34.54
N ASN A 16 -25.68 3.27 33.38
CA ASN A 16 -24.51 2.69 32.70
C ASN A 16 -24.63 2.65 31.17
N ALA A 17 -25.25 3.69 30.58
CA ALA A 17 -25.33 3.86 29.12
C ALA A 17 -23.97 4.15 28.44
N GLY A 18 -22.88 4.27 29.22
CA GLY A 18 -21.56 4.65 28.72
C GLY A 18 -20.57 3.49 28.45
N ARG A 19 -20.87 2.25 28.86
CA ARG A 19 -19.89 1.13 28.76
C ARG A 19 -20.12 0.14 27.62
N SER A 20 -21.28 0.18 26.95
CA SER A 20 -21.60 -0.77 25.88
C SER A 20 -20.87 -0.46 24.56
N ARG A 21 -20.41 0.78 24.34
CA ARG A 21 -19.72 1.16 23.09
C ARG A 21 -18.30 0.59 22.95
N ALA A 22 -17.65 0.21 24.03
CA ALA A 22 -16.26 -0.26 23.99
C ALA A 22 -16.12 -1.72 23.52
N HIS A 23 -17.21 -2.49 23.45
CA HIS A 23 -17.14 -3.90 23.04
C HIS A 23 -17.33 -4.11 21.52
N ASP A 24 -18.05 -3.23 20.83
CA ASP A 24 -18.32 -3.39 19.39
C ASP A 24 -17.18 -2.86 18.49
N GLU A 25 -16.30 -2.00 19.00
CA GLU A 25 -15.10 -1.55 18.27
C GLU A 25 -14.03 -2.66 18.15
N SER A 26 -14.07 -3.67 19.02
CA SER A 26 -13.07 -4.75 19.03
C SER A 26 -13.31 -5.86 18.00
N ALA A 27 -14.46 -5.83 17.32
CA ALA A 27 -14.85 -6.79 16.29
C ALA A 27 -14.91 -6.21 14.86
N GLN A 28 -14.31 -5.02 14.64
CA GLN A 28 -14.04 -4.54 13.28
C GLN A 28 -12.99 -5.44 12.64
N GLY A 29 -13.49 -6.47 11.98
CA GLY A 29 -12.70 -7.45 11.24
C GLY A 29 -11.72 -6.74 10.33
N ALA A 30 -10.45 -7.13 10.43
CA ALA A 30 -9.37 -6.79 9.52
C ALA A 30 -9.55 -7.45 8.13
N GLY A 31 -10.78 -7.44 7.62
CA GLY A 31 -11.10 -7.86 6.26
C GLY A 31 -10.69 -6.75 5.28
N PRO A 32 -10.26 -7.10 4.05
CA PRO A 32 -9.88 -6.14 3.02
C PRO A 32 -11.04 -5.26 2.50
N TYR A 33 -12.25 -5.44 3.04
CA TYR A 33 -13.47 -4.75 2.65
C TYR A 33 -14.24 -4.31 3.91
N VAL A 34 -13.79 -3.23 4.55
CA VAL A 34 -14.61 -2.54 5.55
C VAL A 34 -15.61 -1.70 4.74
N GLN A 35 -16.92 -1.91 4.92
CA GLN A 35 -17.94 -1.06 4.30
C GLN A 35 -17.68 0.41 4.68
N PRO A 36 -17.89 1.37 3.76
CA PRO A 36 -17.78 2.79 4.09
C PRO A 36 -18.67 3.08 5.31
N GLY A 37 -18.06 3.39 6.46
CA GLY A 37 -18.81 3.80 7.64
C GLY A 37 -19.65 5.02 7.31
N HIS A 38 -20.80 5.18 7.95
CA HIS A 38 -21.52 6.45 7.92
C HIS A 38 -21.05 7.28 9.12
N ASP A 39 -20.91 8.61 8.95
CA ASP A 39 -20.60 9.50 10.06
C ASP A 39 -21.81 9.60 11.02
N GLU A 40 -21.65 10.30 12.13
CA GLU A 40 -22.72 10.49 13.11
C GLU A 40 -23.95 11.23 12.53
N GLN A 41 -23.80 11.86 11.35
CA GLN A 41 -24.86 12.55 10.62
C GLN A 41 -25.48 11.68 9.50
N GLY A 42 -25.04 10.42 9.37
CA GLY A 42 -25.53 9.51 8.33
C GLY A 42 -24.98 9.80 6.93
N ASN A 43 -23.93 10.62 6.79
CA ASN A 43 -23.26 10.78 5.52
C ASN A 43 -22.25 9.64 5.32
N PRO A 44 -22.09 9.13 4.09
CA PRO A 44 -21.04 8.16 3.80
C PRO A 44 -19.69 8.79 4.08
N VAL A 45 -18.95 8.24 5.05
CA VAL A 45 -17.54 8.57 5.23
C VAL A 45 -16.84 8.06 3.97
N PRO A 46 -16.12 8.92 3.23
CA PRO A 46 -15.33 8.45 2.10
C PRO A 46 -14.48 7.30 2.59
N SER A 47 -14.66 6.11 2.03
CA SER A 47 -13.77 4.98 2.31
C SER A 47 -12.37 5.49 1.96
N VAL A 48 -11.59 5.83 2.98
CA VAL A 48 -10.23 6.30 2.78
C VAL A 48 -9.61 5.21 1.93
N PRO A 49 -9.20 5.49 0.67
CA PRO A 49 -8.73 4.45 -0.21
C PRO A 49 -7.69 3.74 0.61
N HIS A 50 -7.93 2.47 0.93
CA HIS A 50 -6.95 1.72 1.68
C HIS A 50 -5.75 1.80 0.76
N GLU A 51 -4.80 2.65 1.09
CA GLU A 51 -3.47 2.61 0.53
C GLU A 51 -2.99 1.27 1.03
N GLY A 52 -3.40 0.23 0.30
CA GLY A 52 -3.38 -1.12 0.77
C GLY A 52 -1.96 -1.40 1.16
N VAL A 53 -1.76 -2.30 2.11
CA VAL A 53 -0.44 -2.72 2.58
C VAL A 53 0.56 -2.87 1.41
N LEU A 54 0.09 -3.33 0.24
CA LEU A 54 0.82 -3.37 -1.04
C LEU A 54 1.41 -2.02 -1.53
N GLY A 55 0.66 -0.92 -1.50
CA GLY A 55 1.16 0.40 -1.92
C GLY A 55 2.24 0.95 -0.98
N ARG A 56 2.10 0.69 0.33
CA ARG A 56 3.14 1.03 1.32
C ARG A 56 4.39 0.19 1.09
N ILE A 57 4.23 -1.13 0.92
CA ILE A 57 5.33 -2.05 0.58
C ILE A 57 6.03 -1.60 -0.70
N ALA A 58 5.30 -1.30 -1.78
CA ALA A 58 5.88 -0.87 -3.04
C ALA A 58 6.68 0.44 -2.88
N THR A 59 6.15 1.39 -2.11
CA THR A 59 6.86 2.65 -1.81
C THR A 59 8.12 2.41 -0.98
N SER A 60 8.04 1.56 0.04
CA SER A 60 9.20 1.17 0.85
C SER A 60 10.29 0.49 0.02
N ILE A 61 9.90 -0.39 -0.91
CA ILE A 61 10.86 -1.06 -1.82
C ILE A 61 11.50 -0.03 -2.76
N LEU A 62 10.73 0.91 -3.32
CA LEU A 62 11.26 1.94 -4.21
C LEU A 62 12.25 2.87 -3.49
N LEU A 63 11.95 3.25 -2.24
CA LEU A 63 12.87 4.01 -1.39
C LEU A 63 14.12 3.20 -1.06
N GLY A 64 13.97 1.92 -0.67
CA GLY A 64 15.08 1.02 -0.38
C GLY A 64 16.02 0.86 -1.58
N GLN A 65 15.46 0.63 -2.76
CA GLN A 65 16.22 0.59 -4.03
C GLN A 65 16.96 1.91 -4.25
N SER A 66 16.29 3.05 -4.09
CA SER A 66 16.90 4.37 -4.30
C SER A 66 18.10 4.59 -3.38
N VAL A 67 18.00 4.20 -2.11
CA VAL A 67 19.12 4.28 -1.15
C VAL A 67 20.28 3.39 -1.57
N VAL A 68 20.03 2.12 -1.93
CA VAL A 68 21.08 1.19 -2.37
C VAL A 68 21.81 1.73 -3.61
N LEU A 69 21.07 2.22 -4.60
CA LEU A 69 21.66 2.79 -5.82
C LEU A 69 22.48 4.06 -5.51
N ALA A 70 22.01 4.92 -4.61
CA ALA A 70 22.76 6.10 -4.17
C ALA A 70 24.07 5.72 -3.48
N VAL A 71 24.06 4.72 -2.59
CA VAL A 71 25.25 4.23 -1.90
C VAL A 71 26.27 3.68 -2.90
N LEU A 72 25.83 2.85 -3.86
CA LEU A 72 26.70 2.31 -4.91
C LEU A 72 27.29 3.41 -5.78
N ALA A 73 26.49 4.42 -6.15
CA ALA A 73 26.96 5.55 -6.93
C ALA A 73 28.00 6.39 -6.17
N ILE A 74 27.73 6.74 -4.92
CA ILE A 74 28.66 7.49 -4.06
C ILE A 74 29.96 6.71 -3.88
N TRP A 75 29.86 5.41 -3.58
CA TRP A 75 31.04 4.55 -3.45
C TRP A 75 31.88 4.54 -4.73
N ALA A 76 31.24 4.43 -5.90
CA ALA A 76 31.94 4.46 -7.18
C ALA A 76 32.65 5.79 -7.45
N PHE A 77 32.02 6.92 -7.11
CA PHE A 77 32.67 8.22 -7.21
C PHE A 77 33.88 8.34 -6.26
N ILE A 78 33.75 7.86 -5.02
CA ILE A 78 34.84 7.87 -4.04
C ILE A 78 36.00 7.00 -4.51
N ALA A 79 35.73 5.75 -4.92
CA ALA A 79 36.76 4.84 -5.41
C ALA A 79 37.49 5.44 -6.61
N ASN A 80 36.75 5.96 -7.60
CA ASN A 80 37.35 6.62 -8.77
C ASN A 80 38.19 7.84 -8.38
N ALA A 81 37.77 8.63 -7.41
CA ALA A 81 38.53 9.80 -6.93
C ALA A 81 39.80 9.41 -6.15
N VAL A 82 39.78 8.30 -5.40
CA VAL A 82 40.89 7.86 -4.55
C VAL A 82 41.91 7.03 -5.33
N SER A 83 41.47 6.09 -6.15
CA SER A 83 42.35 5.12 -6.83
C SER A 83 42.52 5.39 -8.32
N GLY A 84 41.74 6.29 -8.92
CA GLY A 84 41.72 6.50 -10.38
C GLY A 84 41.20 5.29 -11.16
N SER A 85 40.59 4.31 -10.49
CA SER A 85 40.09 3.06 -11.08
C SER A 85 38.59 2.91 -10.83
N PRO A 86 37.86 2.20 -11.72
CA PRO A 86 36.47 1.85 -11.48
C PRO A 86 36.29 1.11 -10.14
N ALA A 87 35.18 1.33 -9.46
CA ALA A 87 34.85 0.56 -8.26
C ALA A 87 34.47 -0.88 -8.63
N GLN A 88 34.81 -1.82 -7.75
CA GLN A 88 34.32 -3.19 -7.82
C GLN A 88 33.47 -3.51 -6.59
N VAL A 89 32.24 -3.95 -6.80
CA VAL A 89 31.34 -4.41 -5.74
C VAL A 89 30.63 -5.66 -6.25
N LEU A 90 30.81 -6.81 -5.59
CA LEU A 90 30.16 -8.07 -6.00
C LEU A 90 30.37 -8.44 -7.48
N ASN A 91 31.60 -8.28 -7.98
CA ASN A 91 31.97 -8.49 -9.40
C ASN A 91 31.32 -7.52 -10.40
N LEU A 92 30.69 -6.45 -9.90
CA LEU A 92 30.12 -5.36 -10.69
C LEU A 92 31.18 -4.27 -10.85
N THR A 93 31.50 -3.91 -12.09
CA THR A 93 32.51 -2.88 -12.39
C THR A 93 31.80 -1.56 -12.59
N ILE A 94 31.75 -0.75 -11.54
CA ILE A 94 31.02 0.51 -11.54
C ILE A 94 31.96 1.62 -11.99
N GLY A 95 31.95 1.90 -13.30
CA GLY A 95 32.62 3.06 -13.88
C GLY A 95 31.86 4.38 -13.60
N PRO A 96 32.46 5.54 -13.94
CA PRO A 96 31.84 6.85 -13.71
C PRO A 96 30.48 7.01 -14.39
N THR A 97 30.32 6.48 -15.61
CA THR A 97 29.07 6.50 -16.35
C THR A 97 27.98 5.71 -15.63
N HIS A 98 28.30 4.50 -15.15
CA HIS A 98 27.38 3.70 -14.33
C HIS A 98 27.02 4.43 -13.04
N ALA A 99 28.00 5.02 -12.34
CA ALA A 99 27.76 5.79 -11.12
C ALA A 99 26.76 6.94 -11.36
N THR A 100 26.91 7.69 -12.45
CA THR A 100 25.96 8.77 -12.80
C THR A 100 24.55 8.24 -13.08
N LEU A 101 24.43 7.11 -13.77
CA LEU A 101 23.14 6.50 -14.10
C LEU A 101 22.44 5.96 -12.84
N LEU A 102 23.19 5.32 -11.94
CA LEU A 102 22.70 4.85 -10.64
C LEU A 102 22.26 6.04 -9.76
N ALA A 103 23.05 7.11 -9.69
CA ALA A 103 22.70 8.31 -8.95
C ALA A 103 21.44 8.99 -9.50
N ALA A 104 21.34 9.17 -10.82
CA ALA A 104 20.16 9.76 -11.45
C ALA A 104 18.91 8.91 -11.17
N THR A 105 19.04 7.59 -11.25
CA THR A 105 17.93 6.67 -10.96
C THR A 105 17.53 6.70 -9.49
N ALA A 106 18.49 6.79 -8.57
CA ALA A 106 18.22 6.95 -7.14
C ALA A 106 17.44 8.25 -6.84
N VAL A 107 17.89 9.37 -7.40
CA VAL A 107 17.27 10.69 -7.20
C VAL A 107 15.87 10.72 -7.79
N LEU A 108 15.70 10.25 -9.03
CA LEU A 108 14.38 10.22 -9.68
C LEU A 108 13.44 9.22 -9.01
N GLY A 109 13.95 8.07 -8.54
CA GLY A 109 13.20 7.10 -7.75
C GLY A 109 12.66 7.71 -6.46
N ALA A 110 13.52 8.33 -5.67
CA ALA A 110 13.13 9.02 -4.44
C ALA A 110 12.21 10.23 -4.71
N ALA A 111 12.45 11.02 -5.76
CA ALA A 111 11.59 12.14 -6.11
C ALA A 111 10.19 11.67 -6.56
N SER A 112 10.11 10.51 -7.21
CA SER A 112 8.83 9.98 -7.68
C SER A 112 7.89 9.61 -6.52
N THR A 113 8.40 9.29 -5.33
CA THR A 113 7.57 8.95 -4.16
C THR A 113 6.83 10.13 -3.57
N VAL A 114 7.17 11.37 -3.95
CA VAL A 114 6.47 12.57 -3.46
C VAL A 114 5.02 12.61 -3.94
N THR A 115 4.73 12.07 -5.13
CA THR A 115 3.38 12.13 -5.70
C THR A 115 3.03 10.86 -6.47
N ARG A 116 1.87 10.27 -6.14
CA ARG A 116 1.40 8.99 -6.70
C ARG A 116 1.30 8.97 -8.23
N ARG A 117 0.99 10.12 -8.85
CA ARG A 117 0.93 10.27 -10.33
C ARG A 117 2.30 10.07 -10.99
N TRP A 118 3.37 10.44 -10.30
CA TRP A 118 4.73 10.36 -10.81
C TRP A 118 5.32 8.97 -10.65
N VAL A 119 5.00 8.26 -9.57
CA VAL A 119 5.44 6.87 -9.34
C VAL A 119 5.13 5.97 -10.54
N ARG A 120 3.90 6.00 -11.07
CA ARG A 120 3.52 5.13 -12.19
C ARG A 120 4.32 5.45 -13.47
N ARG A 121 4.50 6.73 -13.78
CA ARG A 121 5.31 7.18 -14.93
C ARG A 121 6.76 6.79 -14.76
N TRP A 122 7.29 6.93 -13.55
CA TRP A 122 8.63 6.54 -13.19
C TRP A 122 8.86 5.04 -13.36
N CYS A 123 7.96 4.18 -12.85
CA CYS A 123 8.09 2.73 -13.04
C CYS A 123 8.13 2.35 -14.52
N VAL A 124 7.28 2.95 -15.36
CA VAL A 124 7.31 2.72 -16.82
C VAL A 124 8.64 3.16 -17.43
N LEU A 125 9.11 4.37 -17.10
CA LEU A 125 10.40 4.88 -17.56
C LEU A 125 11.56 3.99 -17.12
N GLN A 126 11.56 3.53 -15.87
CA GLN A 126 12.57 2.63 -15.34
C GLN A 126 12.58 1.31 -16.12
N VAL A 127 11.42 0.68 -16.33
CA VAL A 127 11.31 -0.56 -17.15
C VAL A 127 11.90 -0.34 -18.54
N LEU A 128 11.45 0.71 -19.23
CA LEU A 128 11.87 0.97 -20.61
C LEU A 128 13.35 1.29 -20.70
N ALA A 129 13.86 2.17 -19.85
CA ALA A 129 15.27 2.57 -19.85
C ALA A 129 16.19 1.38 -19.60
N TYR A 130 15.93 0.61 -18.54
CA TYR A 130 16.77 -0.51 -18.18
C TYR A 130 16.63 -1.72 -19.12
N LEU A 131 15.45 -1.94 -19.70
CA LEU A 131 15.28 -2.95 -20.75
C LEU A 131 16.03 -2.58 -22.03
N VAL A 132 15.99 -1.32 -22.46
CA VAL A 132 16.73 -0.84 -23.63
C VAL A 132 18.24 -0.97 -23.39
N ILE A 133 18.74 -0.55 -22.23
CA ILE A 133 20.17 -0.70 -21.90
C ILE A 133 20.58 -2.17 -21.91
N TYR A 134 19.76 -3.06 -21.34
CA TYR A 134 19.99 -4.50 -21.37
C TYR A 134 20.06 -5.05 -22.80
N LEU A 135 19.10 -4.71 -23.67
CA LEU A 135 19.07 -5.16 -25.07
C LEU A 135 20.22 -4.60 -25.91
N ILE A 136 20.64 -3.36 -25.67
CA ILE A 136 21.83 -2.77 -26.28
C ILE A 136 23.07 -3.54 -25.84
N GLY A 137 23.19 -3.86 -24.55
CA GLY A 137 24.31 -4.65 -24.01
C GLY A 137 24.45 -6.02 -24.70
N LEU A 138 23.33 -6.69 -25.00
CA LEU A 138 23.33 -7.97 -25.71
C LEU A 138 23.82 -7.87 -27.16
N THR A 139 23.65 -6.71 -27.80
CA THR A 139 23.91 -6.52 -29.24
C THR A 139 25.18 -5.74 -29.53
N SER A 140 25.67 -4.92 -28.60
CA SER A 140 26.87 -4.10 -28.78
C SER A 140 27.65 -3.94 -27.47
N PRO A 141 28.80 -4.62 -27.32
CA PRO A 141 29.63 -4.49 -26.12
C PRO A 141 30.40 -3.15 -26.04
N GLY A 142 30.32 -2.31 -27.07
CA GLY A 142 31.37 -1.31 -27.35
C GLY A 142 31.29 0.04 -26.62
N TRP A 143 30.14 0.44 -26.07
CA TRP A 143 29.96 1.83 -25.56
C TRP A 143 29.71 1.90 -24.06
N LEU A 144 29.23 0.81 -23.44
CA LEU A 144 29.04 0.71 -22.00
C LEU A 144 29.94 -0.35 -21.35
N THR A 145 30.68 -1.15 -22.15
CA THR A 145 31.52 -2.27 -21.68
C THR A 145 30.84 -3.07 -20.56
N LEU A 146 29.54 -3.38 -20.74
CA LEU A 146 28.76 -4.05 -19.71
C LEU A 146 29.31 -5.46 -19.53
N GLY A 147 29.82 -5.76 -18.34
CA GLY A 147 30.11 -7.13 -17.95
C GLY A 147 28.82 -7.93 -17.81
N THR A 148 28.93 -9.25 -17.68
CA THR A 148 27.77 -10.12 -17.42
C THR A 148 27.02 -9.69 -16.16
N ALA A 149 27.75 -9.28 -15.11
CA ALA A 149 27.16 -8.77 -13.87
C ALA A 149 26.33 -7.51 -14.09
N ASP A 150 26.79 -6.59 -14.95
CA ASP A 150 26.06 -5.37 -15.27
C ASP A 150 24.76 -5.70 -16.02
N HIS A 151 24.77 -6.66 -16.94
CA HIS A 151 23.54 -7.11 -17.62
C HIS A 151 22.48 -7.61 -16.62
N PHE A 152 22.89 -8.40 -15.63
CA PHE A 152 21.99 -8.87 -14.58
C PHE A 152 21.43 -7.73 -13.74
N LEU A 153 22.24 -6.71 -13.42
CA LEU A 153 21.77 -5.54 -12.69
C LEU A 153 20.70 -4.76 -13.48
N HIS A 154 20.94 -4.50 -14.77
CA HIS A 154 19.97 -3.79 -15.61
C HIS A 154 18.68 -4.59 -15.77
N LEU A 155 18.78 -5.91 -15.98
CA LEU A 155 17.61 -6.79 -16.02
C LEU A 155 16.84 -6.79 -14.69
N ALA A 156 17.55 -6.86 -13.56
CA ALA A 156 16.94 -6.81 -12.23
C ALA A 156 16.20 -5.48 -11.99
N LEU A 157 16.80 -4.35 -12.40
CA LEU A 157 16.17 -3.02 -12.29
C LEU A 157 14.95 -2.86 -13.21
N ALA A 158 14.98 -3.46 -14.40
CA ALA A 158 13.84 -3.51 -15.31
C ALA A 158 12.70 -4.36 -14.72
N LEU A 159 13.02 -5.56 -14.23
CA LEU A 159 12.05 -6.45 -13.57
C LEU A 159 11.44 -5.81 -12.32
N LEU A 160 12.27 -5.14 -11.51
CA LEU A 160 11.80 -4.44 -10.32
C LEU A 160 10.85 -3.30 -10.69
N GLY A 161 11.18 -2.49 -11.72
CA GLY A 161 10.28 -1.47 -12.26
C GLY A 161 8.96 -2.06 -12.74
N PHE A 162 8.99 -3.24 -13.35
CA PHE A 162 7.81 -3.94 -13.86
C PHE A 162 6.93 -4.46 -12.73
N VAL A 163 7.51 -5.08 -11.71
CA VAL A 163 6.80 -5.53 -10.50
C VAL A 163 6.17 -4.33 -9.79
N MET A 164 6.91 -3.24 -9.61
CA MET A 164 6.36 -2.01 -9.03
C MET A 164 5.20 -1.46 -9.87
N MET A 165 5.35 -1.42 -11.20
CA MET A 165 4.27 -1.02 -12.10
C MET A 165 3.02 -1.88 -11.91
N MET A 166 3.16 -3.19 -11.75
CA MET A 166 2.04 -4.10 -11.48
C MET A 166 1.40 -3.83 -10.12
N LEU A 167 2.19 -3.67 -9.05
CA LEU A 167 1.71 -3.35 -7.72
C LEU A 167 0.94 -2.01 -7.68
N PHE A 168 1.40 -1.00 -8.41
CA PHE A 168 0.69 0.28 -8.52
C PHE A 168 -0.49 0.26 -9.50
N SER A 169 -0.55 -0.73 -10.40
CA SER A 169 -1.65 -0.90 -11.36
C SER A 169 -2.73 -1.86 -10.89
N ALA A 170 -2.45 -2.68 -9.86
CA ALA A 170 -3.44 -3.46 -9.12
C ALA A 170 -4.37 -2.49 -8.38
N ARG A 171 -5.28 -1.86 -9.12
CA ARG A 171 -6.48 -1.27 -8.52
C ARG A 171 -7.23 -2.44 -7.93
N ILE A 172 -7.54 -2.35 -6.63
CA ILE A 172 -8.60 -3.16 -6.05
C ILE A 172 -9.81 -2.83 -6.90
N VAL A 173 -10.23 -3.78 -7.74
CA VAL A 173 -11.53 -3.71 -8.39
C VAL A 173 -12.49 -3.76 -7.22
N GLU A 174 -12.99 -2.60 -6.80
CA GLU A 174 -14.11 -2.56 -5.89
C GLU A 174 -15.17 -3.44 -6.53
N PRO A 175 -15.65 -4.50 -5.85
CA PRO A 175 -16.77 -5.26 -6.36
C PRO A 175 -17.86 -4.26 -6.71
N PRO A 176 -18.51 -4.38 -7.89
CA PRO A 176 -19.57 -3.47 -8.29
C PRO A 176 -20.51 -3.32 -7.10
N PRO A 177 -20.96 -2.09 -6.76
CA PRO A 177 -21.79 -1.85 -5.59
C PRO A 177 -22.88 -2.91 -5.62
N GLY A 178 -22.79 -3.84 -4.65
CA GLY A 178 -23.81 -4.85 -4.51
C GLY A 178 -25.14 -4.10 -4.41
N PRO A 179 -26.24 -4.61 -4.97
CA PRO A 179 -27.54 -3.99 -4.76
C PRO A 179 -27.74 -3.83 -3.24
N GLU A 180 -27.64 -2.60 -2.73
CA GLU A 180 -27.99 -2.31 -1.34
C GLU A 180 -29.50 -2.51 -1.14
N PRO A 181 -29.97 -2.74 0.10
CA PRO A 181 -29.32 -3.38 1.24
C PRO A 181 -30.05 -4.68 1.60
N TYR A 182 -29.51 -5.44 2.56
CA TYR A 182 -30.32 -6.44 3.27
C TYR A 182 -31.66 -5.80 3.64
N PRO A 183 -32.81 -6.47 3.37
CA PRO A 183 -34.09 -5.98 3.84
C PRO A 183 -33.92 -5.71 5.32
N ASN A 184 -34.24 -4.48 5.73
CA ASN A 184 -34.46 -4.15 7.12
C ASN A 184 -35.48 -5.16 7.63
N ASN A 185 -35.02 -6.25 8.23
CA ASN A 185 -35.79 -7.02 9.19
C ASN A 185 -35.95 -6.10 10.40
N ARG A 186 -36.75 -5.06 10.21
CA ARG A 186 -37.40 -4.31 11.27
C ARG A 186 -38.43 -5.27 11.85
N THR A 187 -37.94 -6.20 12.67
CA THR A 187 -38.76 -7.07 13.52
C THR A 187 -39.36 -6.31 14.70
N ASP A 188 -39.13 -5.00 14.78
CA ASP A 188 -39.62 -4.11 15.83
C ASP A 188 -40.80 -3.25 15.34
N ASP A 189 -41.75 -3.83 14.60
CA ASP A 189 -43.08 -3.23 14.44
C ASP A 189 -44.04 -3.91 15.44
N PRO A 190 -44.11 -3.43 16.71
CA PRO A 190 -45.01 -3.99 17.73
C PRO A 190 -46.49 -3.82 17.37
N ASP A 191 -46.82 -3.10 16.30
CA ASP A 191 -48.21 -2.87 15.87
C ASP A 191 -48.69 -3.92 14.84
N ALA A 192 -47.81 -4.80 14.34
CA ALA A 192 -48.18 -5.84 13.37
C ALA A 192 -49.03 -6.99 13.96
N GLU A 193 -49.10 -7.15 15.28
CA GLU A 193 -49.93 -8.17 15.94
C GLU A 193 -51.39 -7.72 16.20
N ALA A 194 -51.73 -6.44 16.00
CA ALA A 194 -53.05 -5.92 16.34
C ALA A 194 -54.13 -6.08 15.23
N GLN A 195 -53.80 -6.66 14.07
CA GLN A 195 -54.72 -6.79 12.93
C GLN A 195 -55.03 -8.25 12.53
N GLN A 196 -55.45 -9.07 13.49
CA GLN A 196 -56.38 -10.18 13.19
C GLN A 196 -57.75 -9.90 13.80
N PRO A 197 -58.64 -9.18 13.09
CA PRO A 197 -60.06 -9.17 13.45
C PRO A 197 -60.63 -10.54 13.09
N GLY A 198 -61.23 -11.20 14.09
CA GLY A 198 -61.86 -12.50 13.96
C GLY A 198 -62.78 -12.59 12.74
N GLN A 199 -62.52 -13.59 11.91
CA GLN A 199 -63.52 -14.15 11.02
C GLN A 199 -64.11 -15.37 11.72
N GLY A 200 -65.42 -15.28 11.99
CA GLY A 200 -66.23 -16.38 12.52
C GLY A 200 -66.71 -17.33 11.44
#